data_AF-A0A517Y4I6-F1
#
_entry.id   AF-A0A517Y4I6-F1
#
_cell.length_a   1.000
_cell.length_b   1.000
_cell.length_c   1.000
_cell.angle_alpha   90.00
_cell.angle_beta   90.00
_cell.angle_gamma   90.00
#
_symmetry.space_group_name_H-M   'P 1'
#
loop_
_entity.id
_entity.type
_entity.pdbx_description
1 polymer ?
#
loop_
_entity_poly.entity_id
_entity_poly.type
_entity_poly.pdbx_seq_one_letter_code
_entity_poly.pdbx_strand_id
1 'polypeptide(L)'
;MQSRQRQQFRSNFRSLLAVEALEQRAMMAGNVTATVAKGVLVIRGDDAANEIIVGKGPTANSFTITPAAGTTINSLTPALTLTGITKLDIRLNGGNDRLGIGNDVEFVADMLAAVDSYGEEEEPEGGLFDWLAGDEEESSFDIEDPDFSSDDLINLPTRMTGRTYIELGDGDDTLVMTMRTVDTIQIEGGKGNDFILSVLTNATHLVINTDPRKGAGMGDDIAAVVLNTVRGDLAITTGAEDDGVVVLGTTVGNLGVGTGGVISGEITDNDFVMFADVSATDNIGILTEAGDDGVLVQFITGDNLRINTGSGDDQVEITGAALVALAIDTAAGEDSVSLNSGEDGLASFVVRRNLQLYTGADDDEVEIDGGLLNLLVGGVLDIRTGQGDDLLTLYRVVARTASFDGDTGSDEFDIDSLDVANNLTIGMGAGNDILAVRNLSARNAVISGGTGNDVLHDLGLHDIAFTPKLFETIDDGDI
;
A
#
# COMPACT_ATOMS: atom_id res chain seq x y z
N MET A 1 79.51 -31.61 -41.68
CA MET A 1 78.56 -31.81 -42.81
C MET A 1 77.20 -32.01 -42.17
N GLN A 2 76.12 -31.25 -42.34
CA GLN A 2 75.61 -30.28 -43.33
C GLN A 2 74.72 -29.29 -42.51
N SER A 3 74.84 -27.96 -42.61
CA SER A 3 74.33 -27.05 -43.66
C SER A 3 72.81 -26.85 -43.70
N ARG A 4 72.39 -25.62 -43.31
CA ARG A 4 71.22 -24.83 -43.79
C ARG A 4 69.84 -25.35 -43.35
N GLN A 5 68.84 -24.53 -43.00
CA GLN A 5 68.33 -23.39 -43.76
C GLN A 5 67.37 -22.57 -42.85
N ARG A 6 67.68 -21.29 -42.58
CA ARG A 6 66.75 -20.32 -41.98
C ARG A 6 65.85 -19.79 -43.09
N GLN A 7 64.58 -20.18 -43.11
CA GLN A 7 63.55 -19.53 -43.95
C GLN A 7 62.96 -18.34 -43.19
N GLN A 8 63.26 -17.14 -43.66
CA GLN A 8 62.60 -15.90 -43.26
C GLN A 8 61.22 -15.85 -43.89
N PHE A 9 60.17 -16.09 -43.10
CA PHE A 9 58.81 -15.73 -43.47
C PHE A 9 58.64 -14.22 -43.26
N ARG A 10 58.72 -13.47 -44.35
CA ARG A 10 58.23 -12.09 -44.41
C ARG A 10 56.70 -12.14 -44.48
N SER A 11 56.04 -11.95 -43.34
CA SER A 11 54.59 -11.75 -43.29
C SER A 11 54.25 -10.36 -43.83
N ASN A 12 53.62 -10.32 -45.01
CA ASN A 12 52.95 -9.13 -45.53
C ASN A 12 51.70 -8.86 -44.67
N PHE A 13 51.86 -8.13 -43.56
CA PHE A 13 50.73 -7.56 -42.84
C PHE A 13 50.14 -6.43 -43.70
N ARG A 14 49.03 -6.72 -44.37
CA ARG A 14 48.15 -5.67 -44.90
C ARG A 14 47.55 -4.95 -43.70
N SER A 15 47.83 -3.66 -43.57
CA SER A 15 47.15 -2.77 -42.62
C SER A 15 45.64 -2.86 -42.88
N LEU A 16 44.92 -3.56 -42.01
CA LEU A 16 43.47 -3.48 -41.96
C LEU A 16 43.15 -2.07 -41.45
N LEU A 17 42.39 -1.32 -42.24
CA LEU A 17 41.76 -0.08 -41.80
C LEU A 17 40.85 -0.44 -40.62
N ALA A 18 41.37 -0.32 -39.40
CA ALA A 18 40.56 -0.37 -38.21
C ALA A 18 39.80 0.95 -38.14
N VAL A 19 38.47 0.87 -38.13
CA VAL A 19 37.64 2.01 -37.76
C VAL A 19 37.93 2.24 -36.27
N GLU A 20 38.57 3.36 -35.96
CA GLU A 20 38.79 3.80 -34.59
C GLU A 20 37.42 3.83 -33.91
N ALA A 21 37.25 3.08 -32.82
CA ALA A 21 36.02 3.14 -32.07
C ALA A 21 35.82 4.60 -31.66
N LEU A 22 34.68 5.18 -32.07
CA LEU A 22 34.31 6.53 -31.64
C LEU A 22 34.47 6.59 -30.13
N GLU A 23 35.34 7.48 -29.65
CA GLU A 23 35.50 7.71 -28.22
C GLU A 23 34.12 7.95 -27.64
N GLN A 24 33.78 7.18 -26.60
CA GLN A 24 32.56 7.39 -25.84
C GLN A 24 32.59 8.86 -25.43
N ARG A 25 31.63 9.64 -25.93
CA ARG A 25 31.39 10.98 -25.40
C ARG A 25 30.96 10.76 -23.97
N ALA A 26 31.92 10.80 -23.05
CA ALA A 26 31.64 10.91 -21.63
C ALA A 26 30.84 12.20 -21.48
N MET A 27 29.53 12.05 -21.29
CA MET A 27 28.69 13.14 -20.85
C MET A 27 29.30 13.65 -19.55
N MET A 28 29.29 14.97 -19.35
CA MET A 28 29.66 15.49 -18.03
C MET A 28 28.69 14.86 -17.04
N ALA A 29 29.21 14.23 -15.99
CA ALA A 29 28.36 13.65 -14.95
C ALA A 29 27.34 14.69 -14.46
N GLY A 30 26.09 14.26 -14.26
CA GLY A 30 25.01 15.13 -13.82
C GLY A 30 24.34 15.88 -14.97
N ASN A 31 24.11 15.25 -16.12
CA ASN A 31 23.45 15.89 -17.26
C ASN A 31 22.16 15.19 -17.69
N VAL A 32 21.07 15.95 -17.64
CA VAL A 32 19.78 15.62 -18.24
C VAL A 32 19.67 16.19 -19.66
N THR A 33 19.13 15.43 -20.59
CA THR A 33 18.72 15.93 -21.92
C THR A 33 17.21 16.15 -21.94
N ALA A 34 16.77 17.25 -22.54
CA ALA A 34 15.36 17.60 -22.64
C ALA A 34 15.02 18.10 -24.05
N THR A 35 14.06 17.43 -24.70
CA THR A 35 13.64 17.74 -26.08
C THR A 35 12.14 17.59 -26.26
N VAL A 36 11.55 18.30 -27.23
CA VAL A 36 10.14 18.11 -27.60
C VAL A 36 10.04 17.47 -28.98
N ALA A 37 9.38 16.32 -29.06
CA ALA A 37 9.13 15.61 -30.31
C ALA A 37 7.64 15.26 -30.44
N LYS A 38 6.97 15.80 -31.47
CA LYS A 38 5.53 15.56 -31.75
C LYS A 38 4.63 15.83 -30.53
N GLY A 39 4.97 16.84 -29.74
CA GLY A 39 4.26 17.23 -28.52
C GLY A 39 4.51 16.36 -27.30
N VAL A 40 5.50 15.46 -27.35
CA VAL A 40 6.00 14.75 -26.17
C VAL A 40 7.26 15.47 -25.69
N LEU A 41 7.28 15.92 -24.44
CA LEU A 41 8.51 16.31 -23.75
C LEU A 41 9.23 15.03 -23.33
N VAL A 42 10.40 14.81 -23.91
CA VAL A 42 11.27 13.68 -23.66
C VAL A 42 12.43 14.16 -22.81
N ILE A 43 12.54 13.63 -21.59
CA ILE A 43 13.63 13.89 -20.64
C ILE A 43 14.43 12.60 -20.45
N ARG A 44 15.76 12.67 -20.56
CA ARG A 44 16.68 11.54 -20.33
C ARG A 44 17.83 11.95 -19.41
N GLY A 45 17.97 11.34 -18.24
CA GLY A 45 19.11 11.50 -17.33
C GLY A 45 20.35 10.72 -17.78
N ASP A 46 21.40 10.74 -16.96
CA ASP A 46 22.60 9.92 -17.13
C ASP A 46 22.72 8.87 -16.00
N ASP A 47 23.91 8.29 -15.77
CA ASP A 47 24.11 7.30 -14.69
C ASP A 47 24.58 7.97 -13.37
N ALA A 48 24.32 9.27 -13.22
CA ALA A 48 24.72 10.06 -12.07
C ALA A 48 23.50 10.72 -11.46
N ALA A 49 23.53 10.96 -10.15
CA ALA A 49 22.46 11.66 -9.44
C ALA A 49 22.08 12.97 -10.15
N ASN A 50 20.82 13.06 -10.58
CA ASN A 50 20.22 14.21 -11.22
C ASN A 50 19.08 14.74 -10.35
N GLU A 51 19.01 16.05 -10.17
CA GLU A 51 17.88 16.69 -9.48
C GLU A 51 17.29 17.79 -10.37
N ILE A 52 16.01 17.61 -10.71
CA ILE A 52 15.26 18.52 -11.58
C ILE A 52 13.83 18.74 -11.08
N ILE A 53 13.30 19.95 -11.33
CA ILE A 53 11.88 20.27 -11.15
C ILE A 53 11.26 20.61 -12.50
N VAL A 54 10.20 19.91 -12.88
CA VAL A 54 9.41 20.13 -14.09
C VAL A 54 8.16 20.93 -13.72
N GLY A 55 8.30 22.25 -13.87
CA GLY A 55 7.27 23.24 -13.60
C GLY A 55 6.41 23.58 -14.82
N LYS A 56 5.20 24.10 -14.60
CA LYS A 56 4.41 24.72 -15.66
C LYS A 56 5.13 25.96 -16.23
N GLY A 57 5.22 26.05 -17.55
CA GLY A 57 5.80 27.20 -18.25
C GLY A 57 4.85 28.41 -18.36
N PRO A 58 5.34 29.56 -18.87
CA PRO A 58 4.59 30.81 -18.93
C PRO A 58 3.40 30.80 -19.90
N THR A 59 3.29 29.78 -20.75
CA THR A 59 2.23 29.64 -21.76
C THR A 59 1.52 28.28 -21.66
N ALA A 60 0.32 28.17 -22.25
CA ALA A 60 -0.35 26.88 -22.34
C ALA A 60 0.53 25.86 -23.10
N ASN A 61 0.53 24.60 -22.66
CA ASN A 61 1.34 23.53 -23.24
C ASN A 61 2.85 23.86 -23.23
N SER A 62 3.33 24.61 -22.24
CA SER A 62 4.76 24.83 -22.02
C SER A 62 5.15 24.38 -20.62
N PHE A 63 6.39 23.93 -20.49
CA PHE A 63 6.99 23.48 -19.24
C PHE A 63 8.36 24.13 -19.08
N THR A 64 8.72 24.44 -17.84
CA THR A 64 10.04 24.94 -17.45
C THR A 64 10.71 23.86 -16.62
N ILE A 65 11.90 23.45 -17.03
CA ILE A 65 12.70 22.45 -16.31
C ILE A 65 13.81 23.21 -15.59
N THR A 66 13.86 23.11 -14.26
CA THR A 66 14.82 23.80 -13.39
C THR A 66 15.78 22.77 -12.82
N PRO A 67 17.10 22.86 -13.09
CA PRO A 67 18.07 21.95 -12.48
C PRO A 67 18.51 22.45 -11.11
N ALA A 68 18.79 21.53 -10.18
CA ALA A 68 19.48 21.86 -8.92
C ALA A 68 21.01 21.97 -9.10
N ALA A 69 21.72 22.26 -8.01
CA ALA A 69 23.17 22.35 -8.02
C ALA A 69 23.80 20.99 -8.38
N GLY A 70 24.70 20.98 -9.37
CA GLY A 70 25.33 19.74 -9.84
C GLY A 70 24.66 19.11 -11.06
N THR A 71 23.40 19.47 -11.35
CA THR A 71 22.69 19.01 -12.54
C THR A 71 22.75 20.04 -13.67
N THR A 72 22.86 19.57 -14.91
CA THR A 72 22.77 20.40 -16.12
C THR A 72 21.69 19.88 -17.06
N ILE A 73 21.04 20.78 -17.81
CA ILE A 73 20.03 20.45 -18.81
C ILE A 73 20.57 20.81 -20.19
N ASN A 74 20.73 19.83 -21.06
CA ASN A 74 21.38 20.00 -22.37
C ASN A 74 22.75 20.72 -22.24
N SER A 75 23.53 20.35 -21.21
CA SER A 75 24.82 20.92 -20.83
C SER A 75 24.80 22.40 -20.43
N LEU A 76 23.63 22.88 -20.00
CA LEU A 76 23.41 24.25 -19.52
C LEU A 76 22.90 24.21 -18.07
N THR A 77 23.29 25.19 -17.25
CA THR A 77 22.79 25.34 -15.88
C THR A 77 21.50 26.17 -15.74
N PRO A 78 21.15 27.11 -16.64
CA PRO A 78 19.87 27.81 -16.51
C PRO A 78 18.67 26.90 -16.79
N ALA A 79 17.52 27.25 -16.20
CA ALA A 79 16.25 26.59 -16.48
C ALA A 79 15.89 26.64 -17.98
N LEU A 80 15.30 25.56 -18.47
CA LEU A 80 14.92 25.38 -19.87
C LEU A 80 13.40 25.38 -20.03
N THR A 81 12.86 26.37 -20.76
CA THR A 81 11.43 26.39 -21.11
C THR A 81 11.19 25.83 -22.50
N LEU A 82 10.30 24.84 -22.60
CA LEU A 82 9.90 24.18 -23.84
C LEU A 82 8.39 24.35 -24.06
N THR A 83 7.94 24.38 -25.32
CA THR A 83 6.53 24.64 -25.68
C THR A 83 5.97 23.56 -26.61
N GLY A 84 4.64 23.53 -26.75
CA GLY A 84 3.93 22.57 -27.61
C GLY A 84 3.79 21.18 -27.00
N ILE A 85 3.83 21.06 -25.67
CA ILE A 85 3.88 19.80 -24.93
C ILE A 85 2.47 19.36 -24.52
N THR A 86 2.13 18.11 -24.81
CA THR A 86 0.87 17.46 -24.46
C THR A 86 1.06 16.17 -23.66
N LYS A 87 2.29 15.64 -23.62
CA LYS A 87 2.68 14.39 -22.94
C LYS A 87 4.09 14.52 -22.36
N LEU A 88 4.39 13.75 -21.33
CA LEU A 88 5.72 13.61 -20.75
C LEU A 88 6.20 12.16 -20.89
N ASP A 89 7.48 12.01 -21.20
CA ASP A 89 8.24 10.76 -21.19
C ASP A 89 9.57 11.08 -20.52
N ILE A 90 9.69 10.76 -19.23
CA ILE A 90 10.84 11.05 -18.39
C ILE A 90 11.52 9.73 -18.04
N ARG A 91 12.83 9.67 -18.21
CA ARG A 91 13.66 8.52 -17.79
C ARG A 91 14.95 9.05 -17.19
N LEU A 92 15.27 8.78 -15.94
CA LEU A 92 16.49 9.34 -15.33
C LEU A 92 17.68 8.37 -15.40
N ASN A 93 17.39 7.08 -15.55
CA ASN A 93 18.30 5.96 -15.83
C ASN A 93 19.02 5.43 -14.60
N GLY A 94 19.96 6.15 -14.01
CA GLY A 94 20.56 5.65 -12.77
C GLY A 94 21.37 6.66 -12.00
N GLY A 95 21.77 6.27 -10.80
CA GLY A 95 22.16 7.20 -9.75
C GLY A 95 20.93 7.62 -8.94
N ASN A 96 21.16 8.24 -7.78
CA ASN A 96 20.08 8.65 -6.88
C ASN A 96 19.46 9.95 -7.39
N ASP A 97 18.35 9.83 -8.11
CA ASP A 97 17.70 10.90 -8.82
C ASP A 97 16.56 11.54 -8.02
N ARG A 98 16.30 12.82 -8.28
CA ARG A 98 15.23 13.59 -7.64
C ARG A 98 14.41 14.34 -8.67
N LEU A 99 13.13 14.04 -8.71
CA LEU A 99 12.20 14.57 -9.69
C LEU A 99 11.00 15.23 -9.01
N GLY A 100 10.93 16.54 -9.11
CA GLY A 100 9.73 17.31 -8.77
C GLY A 100 8.87 17.56 -10.01
N ILE A 101 7.57 17.30 -9.96
CA ILE A 101 6.63 17.69 -11.02
C ILE A 101 5.47 18.47 -10.42
N GLY A 102 5.27 19.71 -10.87
CA GLY A 102 4.16 20.51 -10.36
C GLY A 102 3.97 21.84 -11.06
N ASN A 103 2.96 22.57 -10.62
CA ASN A 103 2.74 23.97 -11.02
C ASN A 103 3.44 24.97 -10.12
N ASP A 104 3.54 24.63 -8.84
CA ASP A 104 4.23 25.44 -7.84
C ASP A 104 5.60 24.82 -7.58
N VAL A 105 6.61 25.45 -8.15
CA VAL A 105 8.00 24.99 -8.06
C VAL A 105 8.54 25.17 -6.64
N GLU A 106 8.07 26.18 -5.91
CA GLU A 106 8.50 26.43 -4.53
C GLU A 106 7.90 25.35 -3.62
N PHE A 107 6.60 25.09 -3.71
CA PHE A 107 5.95 24.01 -2.98
C PHE A 107 6.60 22.63 -3.23
N VAL A 108 6.83 22.28 -4.51
CA VAL A 108 7.47 20.99 -4.83
C VAL A 108 8.92 20.93 -4.34
N ALA A 109 9.65 22.06 -4.36
CA ALA A 109 11.00 22.12 -3.81
C ALA A 109 11.00 21.95 -2.28
N ASP A 110 10.05 22.59 -1.59
CA ASP A 110 9.88 22.47 -0.15
C ASP A 110 9.51 21.03 0.23
N MET A 111 8.64 20.37 -0.54
CA MET A 111 8.33 18.96 -0.36
C MET A 111 9.54 18.05 -0.56
N LEU A 112 10.32 18.24 -1.62
CA LEU A 112 11.55 17.47 -1.84
C LEU A 112 12.56 17.67 -0.70
N ALA A 113 12.70 18.90 -0.20
CA ALA A 113 13.55 19.19 0.94
C ALA A 113 13.04 18.57 2.25
N ALA A 114 11.72 18.47 2.43
CA ALA A 114 11.13 17.80 3.58
C ALA A 114 11.43 16.29 3.55
N VAL A 115 11.31 15.64 2.39
CA VAL A 115 11.66 14.21 2.21
C VAL A 115 13.13 13.96 2.59
N ASP A 116 14.05 14.84 2.22
CA ASP A 116 15.47 14.70 2.60
C ASP A 116 15.72 14.72 4.11
N SER A 117 14.98 15.56 4.83
CA SER A 117 15.15 15.68 6.28
C SER A 117 14.77 14.40 7.02
N TYR A 118 13.94 13.55 6.42
CA TYR A 118 13.56 12.26 6.99
C TYR A 118 14.64 11.19 6.87
N GLY A 119 15.53 11.27 5.88
CA GLY A 119 16.55 10.23 5.64
C GLY A 119 17.82 10.35 6.48
N GLU A 120 18.08 11.50 7.12
CA GLU A 120 19.36 11.78 7.78
C GLU A 120 19.33 11.77 9.32
N GLU A 121 18.15 11.78 9.97
CA GLU A 121 18.05 11.76 11.43
C GLU A 121 17.65 10.37 11.95
N GLU A 122 18.43 9.83 12.90
CA GLU A 122 18.08 8.63 13.68
C GLU A 122 16.70 8.84 14.31
N GLU A 123 15.67 8.22 13.72
CA GLU A 123 14.31 8.07 14.22
C GLU A 123 13.71 9.35 14.85
N PRO A 124 13.18 10.29 14.05
CA PRO A 124 12.31 11.31 14.61
C PRO A 124 11.16 10.61 15.34
N GLU A 125 10.93 10.95 16.63
CA GLU A 125 9.87 10.36 17.47
C GLU A 125 8.43 10.58 16.92
N GLY A 126 8.28 11.25 15.78
CA GLY A 126 7.09 11.26 14.94
C GLY A 126 7.51 11.01 13.49
N GLY A 127 7.27 9.79 12.99
CA GLY A 127 7.67 9.38 11.64
C GLY A 127 7.05 10.25 10.54
N LEU A 128 7.39 9.98 9.27
CA LEU A 128 6.75 10.63 8.11
C LEU A 128 5.21 10.62 8.19
N PHE A 129 4.67 9.57 8.82
CA PHE A 129 3.26 9.40 9.13
C PHE A 129 2.72 10.43 10.11
N ASP A 130 3.47 10.78 11.15
CA ASP A 130 3.07 11.80 12.13
C ASP A 130 2.99 13.18 11.48
N TRP A 131 3.92 13.44 10.55
CA TRP A 131 3.91 14.65 9.72
C TRP A 131 2.80 14.67 8.68
N LEU A 132 2.47 13.54 8.06
CA LEU A 132 1.33 13.44 7.14
C LEU A 132 -0.02 13.47 7.88
N ALA A 133 -0.08 12.92 9.09
CA ALA A 133 -1.29 12.84 9.92
C ALA A 133 -1.54 14.11 10.73
N GLY A 134 -0.54 14.98 10.85
CA GLY A 134 -0.67 16.28 11.52
C GLY A 134 -0.93 16.14 13.02
N ASP A 135 -0.12 15.36 13.73
CA ASP A 135 -0.29 15.24 15.18
C ASP A 135 -0.18 16.63 15.84
N GLU A 136 -1.14 16.93 16.71
CA GLU A 136 -1.55 18.30 17.05
C GLU A 136 -0.51 19.06 17.90
N GLU A 137 0.57 18.44 18.36
CA GLU A 137 1.35 19.06 19.43
C GLU A 137 2.38 20.14 19.00
N GLU A 138 3.34 19.99 18.08
CA GLU A 138 4.26 21.12 17.79
C GLU A 138 4.90 21.22 16.37
N SER A 139 4.55 20.39 15.37
CA SER A 139 5.10 20.53 14.00
C SER A 139 4.04 20.98 13.00
N SER A 140 3.77 22.28 12.96
CA SER A 140 2.75 22.86 12.07
C SER A 140 3.19 22.85 10.60
N PHE A 141 3.10 21.70 9.93
CA PHE A 141 2.69 21.66 8.53
C PHE A 141 1.15 21.60 8.51
N ASP A 142 0.55 22.71 8.92
CA ASP A 142 -0.88 22.86 9.10
C ASP A 142 -1.56 22.91 7.71
N ILE A 143 -1.97 21.74 7.19
CA ILE A 143 -2.85 21.66 6.00
C ILE A 143 -4.23 22.28 6.33
N GLU A 144 -4.56 22.47 7.61
CA GLU A 144 -5.75 23.18 8.05
C GLU A 144 -5.59 24.70 8.16
N ASP A 145 -4.47 25.32 7.76
CA ASP A 145 -4.41 26.80 7.63
C ASP A 145 -5.56 27.24 6.70
N PRO A 146 -6.62 27.87 7.24
CA PRO A 146 -7.89 28.05 6.55
C PRO A 146 -7.84 29.20 5.52
N ASP A 147 -6.66 29.76 5.25
CA ASP A 147 -6.42 30.61 4.09
C ASP A 147 -6.04 29.81 2.82
N PHE A 148 -5.92 28.47 2.88
CA PHE A 148 -6.11 27.62 1.68
C PHE A 148 -7.60 27.51 1.34
N SER A 149 -8.27 28.66 1.15
CA SER A 149 -9.61 28.64 0.62
C SER A 149 -9.60 27.94 -0.75
N SER A 150 -10.67 27.21 -1.05
CA SER A 150 -10.83 26.39 -2.28
C SER A 150 -10.58 27.12 -3.63
N ASP A 151 -10.28 28.42 -3.61
CA ASP A 151 -9.86 29.26 -4.72
C ASP A 151 -8.33 29.41 -4.87
N ASP A 152 -7.53 29.10 -3.84
CA ASP A 152 -6.06 29.07 -3.87
C ASP A 152 -5.48 27.68 -4.17
N LEU A 153 -6.34 26.65 -4.24
CA LEU A 153 -6.05 25.41 -4.98
C LEU A 153 -6.01 25.72 -6.48
N ILE A 154 -4.85 26.23 -6.88
CA ILE A 154 -4.48 26.69 -8.21
C ILE A 154 -5.09 25.77 -9.26
N ASN A 155 -6.08 26.32 -9.94
CA ASN A 155 -6.76 25.74 -11.07
C ASN A 155 -5.71 25.41 -12.16
N LEU A 156 -5.19 24.17 -12.17
CA LEU A 156 -4.21 23.68 -13.15
C LEU A 156 -4.81 23.75 -14.57
N PRO A 157 -4.42 24.72 -15.43
CA PRO A 157 -5.01 24.86 -16.76
C PRO A 157 -4.38 23.88 -17.76
N THR A 158 -3.22 23.30 -17.43
CA THR A 158 -2.50 22.37 -18.31
C THR A 158 -3.00 20.96 -18.07
N ARG A 159 -4.19 20.68 -18.61
CA ARG A 159 -4.64 19.30 -18.84
C ARG A 159 -3.65 18.64 -19.81
N MET A 160 -2.84 17.71 -19.32
CA MET A 160 -2.10 16.84 -20.22
C MET A 160 -3.04 15.79 -20.80
N THR A 161 -2.89 15.51 -22.09
CA THR A 161 -3.73 14.54 -22.81
C THR A 161 -2.90 13.34 -23.22
N GLY A 162 -3.36 12.15 -22.86
CA GLY A 162 -2.63 10.91 -23.11
C GLY A 162 -1.76 10.50 -21.93
N ARG A 163 -1.02 9.40 -22.12
CA ARG A 163 -0.14 8.82 -21.11
C ARG A 163 1.05 9.72 -20.76
N THR A 164 1.26 9.92 -19.47
CA THR A 164 2.51 10.33 -18.83
C THR A 164 3.28 9.08 -18.44
N TYR A 165 4.57 9.03 -18.77
CA TYR A 165 5.44 7.92 -18.37
C TYR A 165 6.70 8.48 -17.69
N ILE A 166 7.01 7.94 -16.52
CA ILE A 166 8.16 8.28 -15.69
C ILE A 166 8.86 6.97 -15.35
N GLU A 167 10.17 6.90 -15.58
CA GLU A 167 11.08 5.80 -15.24
C GLU A 167 12.21 6.42 -14.41
N LEU A 168 12.36 6.07 -13.13
CA LEU A 168 13.37 6.70 -12.27
C LEU A 168 14.75 6.12 -12.61
N GLY A 169 15.04 4.88 -12.25
CA GLY A 169 16.30 4.28 -12.64
C GLY A 169 16.77 3.20 -11.70
N ASP A 170 18.06 2.91 -11.71
CA ASP A 170 18.71 2.23 -10.59
C ASP A 170 19.33 3.30 -9.69
N GLY A 171 19.07 3.30 -8.40
CA GLY A 171 19.50 4.29 -7.42
C GLY A 171 18.41 4.45 -6.35
N ASP A 172 18.72 5.17 -5.29
CA ASP A 172 17.68 5.57 -4.32
C ASP A 172 17.01 6.84 -4.87
N ASP A 173 15.88 6.69 -5.54
CA ASP A 173 15.24 7.79 -6.27
C ASP A 173 14.12 8.44 -5.46
N THR A 174 13.84 9.72 -5.75
CA THR A 174 12.73 10.46 -5.14
C THR A 174 11.88 11.14 -6.21
N LEU A 175 10.58 10.86 -6.21
CA LEU A 175 9.58 11.51 -7.06
C LEU A 175 8.52 12.19 -6.21
N VAL A 176 8.38 13.50 -6.36
CA VAL A 176 7.23 14.25 -5.83
C VAL A 176 6.43 14.81 -6.99
N MET A 177 5.12 14.50 -7.05
CA MET A 177 4.27 14.99 -8.13
C MET A 177 2.93 15.57 -7.68
N THR A 178 2.57 16.68 -8.32
CA THR A 178 1.25 17.31 -8.31
C THR A 178 0.77 17.50 -9.75
N MET A 179 -0.14 16.64 -10.23
CA MET A 179 -0.48 16.60 -11.65
C MET A 179 -1.98 16.51 -11.94
N ARG A 180 -2.42 17.19 -13.00
CA ARG A 180 -3.76 17.00 -13.57
C ARG A 180 -3.68 16.50 -14.99
N THR A 181 -3.96 15.22 -15.18
CA THR A 181 -4.03 14.54 -16.48
C THR A 181 -5.43 14.02 -16.73
N VAL A 182 -5.82 13.95 -18.00
CA VAL A 182 -7.12 13.37 -18.37
C VAL A 182 -7.05 11.87 -18.68
N ASP A 183 -5.88 11.25 -18.56
CA ASP A 183 -5.66 9.87 -18.98
C ASP A 183 -4.77 9.12 -17.95
N THR A 184 -3.70 8.47 -18.38
CA THR A 184 -2.90 7.57 -17.54
C THR A 184 -1.61 8.24 -17.07
N ILE A 185 -1.27 8.08 -15.80
CA ILE A 185 0.10 8.25 -15.27
C ILE A 185 0.65 6.86 -15.00
N GLN A 186 1.85 6.60 -15.50
CA GLN A 186 2.60 5.40 -15.16
C GLN A 186 3.97 5.81 -14.68
N ILE A 187 4.30 5.37 -13.48
CA ILE A 187 5.58 5.54 -12.81
C ILE A 187 6.19 4.15 -12.66
N GLU A 188 7.45 4.05 -13.02
CA GLU A 188 8.31 2.89 -12.80
C GLU A 188 9.54 3.41 -12.05
N GLY A 189 9.80 2.89 -10.85
CA GLY A 189 11.08 3.06 -10.19
C GLY A 189 12.11 2.10 -10.78
N GLY A 190 13.07 1.67 -9.98
CA GLY A 190 13.89 0.53 -10.31
C GLY A 190 14.52 -0.11 -9.11
N LYS A 191 15.84 -0.06 -9.00
CA LYS A 191 16.56 -0.74 -7.90
C LYS A 191 17.04 0.28 -6.90
N GLY A 192 16.96 0.00 -5.61
CA GLY A 192 17.35 0.93 -4.57
C GLY A 192 16.10 1.45 -3.87
N ASN A 193 16.29 2.19 -2.78
CA ASN A 193 15.16 2.58 -1.95
C ASN A 193 14.45 3.78 -2.58
N ASP A 194 13.34 3.56 -3.27
CA ASP A 194 12.62 4.59 -4.01
C ASP A 194 11.51 5.24 -3.16
N PHE A 195 11.43 6.56 -3.18
CA PHE A 195 10.36 7.33 -2.55
C PHE A 195 9.47 8.01 -3.59
N ILE A 196 8.21 7.60 -3.70
CA ILE A 196 7.24 8.14 -4.66
C ILE A 196 6.05 8.75 -3.93
N LEU A 197 5.87 10.06 -4.07
CA LEU A 197 4.78 10.82 -3.47
C LEU A 197 3.93 11.53 -4.53
N SER A 198 2.66 11.09 -4.63
CA SER A 198 1.63 11.70 -5.47
C SER A 198 0.66 12.50 -4.61
N VAL A 199 0.62 13.82 -4.79
CA VAL A 199 -0.27 14.71 -4.04
C VAL A 199 -1.21 15.46 -4.97
N LEU A 200 -2.50 15.56 -4.60
CA LEU A 200 -3.50 16.36 -5.33
C LEU A 200 -3.57 16.04 -6.83
N THR A 201 -3.29 14.79 -7.22
CA THR A 201 -3.25 14.35 -8.60
C THR A 201 -4.63 13.90 -9.08
N ASN A 202 -4.99 14.32 -10.29
CA ASN A 202 -6.21 13.88 -10.98
C ASN A 202 -5.82 13.12 -12.25
N ALA A 203 -6.22 11.85 -12.33
CA ALA A 203 -5.95 10.97 -13.45
C ALA A 203 -7.17 10.09 -13.77
N THR A 204 -7.19 9.51 -14.96
CA THR A 204 -8.09 8.39 -15.25
C THR A 204 -7.51 7.10 -14.68
N HIS A 205 -6.21 6.86 -14.88
CA HIS A 205 -5.49 5.75 -14.27
C HIS A 205 -4.18 6.25 -13.68
N LEU A 206 -3.81 5.76 -12.51
CA LEU A 206 -2.52 6.00 -11.88
C LEU A 206 -1.90 4.64 -11.56
N VAL A 207 -0.75 4.36 -12.15
CA VAL A 207 0.01 3.14 -11.94
C VAL A 207 1.36 3.54 -11.36
N ILE A 208 1.67 3.05 -10.17
CA ILE A 208 2.96 3.17 -9.51
C ILE A 208 3.53 1.77 -9.39
N ASN A 209 4.75 1.59 -9.88
CA ASN A 209 5.50 0.36 -9.72
C ASN A 209 6.90 0.77 -9.24
N THR A 210 7.25 0.52 -7.98
CA THR A 210 8.55 0.95 -7.43
C THR A 210 9.64 0.01 -7.95
N ASP A 211 9.49 -1.31 -7.85
CA ASP A 211 10.38 -2.25 -8.54
C ASP A 211 9.70 -3.10 -9.65
N PRO A 212 9.72 -2.65 -10.92
CA PRO A 212 9.17 -3.41 -12.04
C PRO A 212 10.04 -4.61 -12.45
N ARG A 213 11.25 -4.74 -11.92
CA ARG A 213 12.19 -5.80 -12.26
C ARG A 213 11.97 -6.94 -11.25
N LYS A 214 12.49 -8.14 -11.53
CA LYS A 214 12.41 -9.28 -10.58
C LYS A 214 13.85 -9.69 -10.25
N GLY A 215 14.25 -9.71 -8.98
CA GLY A 215 15.59 -10.11 -8.54
C GLY A 215 16.12 -9.35 -7.31
N ALA A 216 17.26 -9.77 -6.77
CA ALA A 216 17.84 -9.18 -5.55
C ALA A 216 18.31 -7.73 -5.70
N GLY A 217 18.25 -7.00 -4.57
CA GLY A 217 18.66 -5.60 -4.41
C GLY A 217 17.61 -4.67 -5.00
N MET A 218 16.37 -4.82 -4.52
CA MET A 218 15.21 -4.01 -4.91
C MET A 218 15.13 -2.76 -4.04
N GLY A 219 15.56 -2.85 -2.78
CA GLY A 219 15.50 -1.75 -1.83
C GLY A 219 14.13 -1.68 -1.14
N ASP A 220 14.11 -1.03 0.01
CA ASP A 220 12.89 -0.75 0.78
C ASP A 220 12.20 0.47 0.16
N ASP A 221 11.08 0.29 -0.53
CA ASP A 221 10.41 1.35 -1.28
C ASP A 221 9.25 1.97 -0.50
N ILE A 222 8.96 3.25 -0.77
CA ILE A 222 7.77 3.93 -0.24
C ILE A 222 6.95 4.55 -1.38
N ALA A 223 5.68 4.16 -1.47
CA ALA A 223 4.70 4.74 -2.39
C ALA A 223 3.54 5.40 -1.63
N ALA A 224 3.48 6.73 -1.66
CA ALA A 224 2.45 7.53 -1.02
C ALA A 224 1.54 8.25 -2.03
N VAL A 225 0.22 8.13 -1.82
CA VAL A 225 -0.84 8.71 -2.67
C VAL A 225 -1.81 9.50 -1.78
N VAL A 226 -1.62 10.81 -1.70
CA VAL A 226 -2.33 11.71 -0.79
C VAL A 226 -3.28 12.68 -1.54
N LEU A 227 -4.55 12.69 -1.15
CA LEU A 227 -5.59 13.62 -1.66
C LEU A 227 -5.82 13.54 -3.18
N ASN A 228 -5.80 12.34 -3.74
CA ASN A 228 -5.90 12.13 -5.18
C ASN A 228 -7.34 11.88 -5.66
N THR A 229 -7.58 12.11 -6.95
CA THR A 229 -8.81 11.69 -7.64
C THR A 229 -8.46 10.86 -8.87
N VAL A 230 -8.61 9.54 -8.77
CA VAL A 230 -8.34 8.60 -9.87
C VAL A 230 -9.66 8.01 -10.35
N ARG A 231 -10.13 8.39 -11.54
CA ARG A 231 -11.49 7.98 -11.98
C ARG A 231 -11.65 6.48 -12.24
N GLY A 232 -10.57 5.82 -12.63
CA GLY A 232 -10.51 4.39 -12.90
C GLY A 232 -9.62 3.74 -11.87
N ASP A 233 -8.53 3.14 -12.34
CA ASP A 233 -7.71 2.27 -11.49
C ASP A 233 -6.51 3.04 -10.91
N LEU A 234 -6.36 2.95 -9.59
CA LEU A 234 -5.12 3.20 -8.87
C LEU A 234 -4.49 1.83 -8.59
N ALA A 235 -3.35 1.56 -9.20
CA ALA A 235 -2.57 0.36 -8.97
C ALA A 235 -1.20 0.77 -8.40
N ILE A 236 -0.86 0.24 -7.24
CA ILE A 236 0.46 0.39 -6.63
C ILE A 236 1.03 -1.01 -6.50
N THR A 237 2.26 -1.19 -6.98
CA THR A 237 3.01 -2.43 -6.80
C THR A 237 4.39 -2.08 -6.32
N THR A 238 4.84 -2.73 -5.25
CA THR A 238 6.21 -2.58 -4.76
C THR A 238 7.03 -3.83 -5.06
N GLY A 239 8.30 -3.80 -4.65
CA GLY A 239 9.30 -4.80 -4.97
C GLY A 239 9.28 -5.98 -4.03
N ALA A 240 10.45 -6.53 -3.81
CA ALA A 240 10.73 -7.40 -2.67
C ALA A 240 11.56 -6.58 -1.67
N GLU A 241 11.79 -7.10 -0.46
CA GLU A 241 12.27 -6.32 0.70
C GLU A 241 11.11 -5.57 1.39
N ASP A 242 11.39 -4.77 2.42
CA ASP A 242 10.36 -4.22 3.32
C ASP A 242 9.76 -2.94 2.73
N ASP A 243 8.54 -2.99 2.18
CA ASP A 243 7.94 -1.88 1.46
C ASP A 243 6.82 -1.15 2.23
N GLY A 244 6.66 0.16 1.95
CA GLY A 244 5.63 1.01 2.52
C GLY A 244 4.65 1.55 1.48
N VAL A 245 3.35 1.31 1.65
CA VAL A 245 2.30 1.90 0.80
C VAL A 245 1.31 2.70 1.62
N VAL A 246 1.10 3.95 1.21
CA VAL A 246 0.24 4.91 1.95
C VAL A 246 -0.77 5.54 0.99
N VAL A 247 -2.07 5.42 1.29
CA VAL A 247 -3.13 6.06 0.51
C VAL A 247 -4.06 6.85 1.43
N LEU A 248 -4.02 8.17 1.33
CA LEU A 248 -4.73 9.08 2.23
C LEU A 248 -5.70 9.98 1.46
N GLY A 249 -6.93 10.14 1.97
CA GLY A 249 -7.91 11.11 1.47
C GLY A 249 -8.23 10.98 -0.03
N THR A 250 -8.09 9.78 -0.59
CA THR A 250 -8.10 9.56 -2.04
C THR A 250 -9.44 9.00 -2.52
N THR A 251 -9.98 9.59 -3.59
CA THR A 251 -11.14 9.05 -4.32
C THR A 251 -10.69 8.26 -5.54
N VAL A 252 -11.13 7.03 -5.68
CA VAL A 252 -10.67 6.09 -6.71
C VAL A 252 -11.83 5.26 -7.30
N GLY A 253 -11.67 4.76 -8.53
CA GLY A 253 -12.55 3.72 -9.07
C GLY A 253 -12.25 2.37 -8.42
N ASN A 254 -11.17 1.71 -8.87
CA ASN A 254 -10.60 0.51 -8.24
C ASN A 254 -9.25 0.84 -7.61
N LEU A 255 -9.00 0.35 -6.40
CA LEU A 255 -7.71 0.41 -5.72
C LEU A 255 -7.12 -0.99 -5.63
N GLY A 256 -5.93 -1.17 -6.16
CA GLY A 256 -5.13 -2.37 -5.97
C GLY A 256 -3.75 -2.00 -5.42
N VAL A 257 -3.39 -2.60 -4.29
CA VAL A 257 -2.04 -2.57 -3.74
C VAL A 257 -1.54 -4.00 -3.69
N GLY A 258 -0.33 -4.20 -4.22
CA GLY A 258 0.43 -5.43 -4.07
C GLY A 258 1.83 -5.07 -3.59
N THR A 259 2.18 -5.46 -2.37
CA THR A 259 3.56 -5.44 -1.91
C THR A 259 4.13 -6.86 -1.98
N GLY A 260 5.45 -6.98 -1.89
CA GLY A 260 6.14 -8.25 -1.96
C GLY A 260 6.51 -8.74 -3.36
N GLY A 261 7.60 -9.52 -3.38
CA GLY A 261 8.12 -10.14 -4.59
C GLY A 261 8.86 -11.44 -4.29
N VAL A 262 8.46 -12.54 -4.93
CA VAL A 262 9.13 -13.83 -4.74
C VAL A 262 10.63 -13.81 -5.14
N ILE A 263 11.52 -13.60 -4.17
CA ILE A 263 12.97 -13.79 -4.31
C ILE A 263 13.39 -15.13 -3.69
N SER A 264 13.29 -16.19 -4.48
CA SER A 264 14.09 -17.43 -4.33
C SER A 264 14.13 -18.16 -2.96
N GLY A 265 13.03 -18.18 -2.21
CA GLY A 265 12.72 -19.30 -1.30
C GLY A 265 12.93 -19.07 0.20
N GLU A 266 13.30 -17.87 0.62
CA GLU A 266 13.09 -17.33 1.96
C GLU A 266 12.48 -15.96 1.70
N ILE A 267 11.21 -15.76 2.03
CA ILE A 267 10.55 -14.46 1.95
C ILE A 267 10.37 -14.06 3.41
N THR A 268 10.92 -12.91 3.78
CA THR A 268 10.92 -12.33 5.13
C THR A 268 10.64 -10.84 4.99
N ASP A 269 9.80 -10.50 4.02
CA ASP A 269 9.61 -9.13 3.55
C ASP A 269 8.45 -8.59 4.40
N ASN A 270 8.74 -7.66 5.30
CA ASN A 270 7.77 -7.15 6.26
C ASN A 270 7.18 -5.85 5.74
N ASP A 271 6.07 -5.94 5.02
CA ASP A 271 5.46 -4.81 4.34
C ASP A 271 4.49 -4.04 5.23
N PHE A 272 4.30 -2.76 4.93
CA PHE A 272 3.31 -1.92 5.59
C PHE A 272 2.37 -1.24 4.59
N VAL A 273 1.07 -1.48 4.73
CA VAL A 273 0.02 -0.85 3.91
C VAL A 273 -0.96 -0.07 4.77
N MET A 274 -1.04 1.24 4.55
CA MET A 274 -1.97 2.13 5.23
C MET A 274 -2.96 2.80 4.27
N PHE A 275 -4.25 2.62 4.52
CA PHE A 275 -5.32 3.40 3.89
C PHE A 275 -6.05 4.24 4.94
N ALA A 276 -6.19 5.55 4.71
CA ALA A 276 -7.08 6.39 5.51
C ALA A 276 -7.93 7.31 4.63
N ASP A 277 -9.22 7.46 4.98
CA ASP A 277 -10.17 8.31 4.27
C ASP A 277 -10.25 8.00 2.76
N VAL A 278 -10.21 6.72 2.41
CA VAL A 278 -10.28 6.27 1.02
C VAL A 278 -11.73 6.04 0.59
N SER A 279 -12.10 6.62 -0.56
CA SER A 279 -13.40 6.39 -1.19
C SER A 279 -13.23 5.71 -2.55
N ALA A 280 -13.43 4.40 -2.59
CA ALA A 280 -13.45 3.62 -3.82
C ALA A 280 -14.90 3.47 -4.33
N THR A 281 -15.13 3.64 -5.64
CA THR A 281 -16.45 3.36 -6.20
C THR A 281 -16.68 1.88 -6.48
N ASP A 282 -15.60 1.10 -6.62
CA ASP A 282 -15.61 -0.33 -6.91
C ASP A 282 -14.78 -1.08 -5.85
N ASN A 283 -13.81 -1.92 -6.26
CA ASN A 283 -13.09 -2.83 -5.37
C ASN A 283 -11.81 -2.20 -4.80
N ILE A 284 -11.46 -2.64 -3.60
CA ILE A 284 -10.18 -2.39 -2.92
C ILE A 284 -9.53 -3.76 -2.70
N GLY A 285 -8.29 -3.93 -3.15
CA GLY A 285 -7.48 -5.13 -2.93
C GLY A 285 -6.14 -4.77 -2.30
N ILE A 286 -5.76 -5.49 -1.27
CA ILE A 286 -4.44 -5.48 -0.64
C ILE A 286 -3.88 -6.89 -0.71
N LEU A 287 -2.62 -7.02 -1.12
CA LEU A 287 -1.85 -8.26 -1.15
C LEU A 287 -0.43 -7.92 -0.67
N THR A 288 0.09 -8.58 0.37
CA THR A 288 1.46 -8.35 0.86
C THR A 288 2.41 -9.54 0.68
N GLU A 289 1.86 -10.71 0.31
CA GLU A 289 2.61 -11.93 -0.01
C GLU A 289 3.11 -12.73 1.20
N ALA A 290 4.34 -12.57 1.66
CA ALA A 290 4.87 -13.38 2.76
C ALA A 290 5.93 -12.60 3.53
N GLY A 291 5.97 -12.80 4.85
CA GLY A 291 6.66 -11.97 5.81
C GLY A 291 5.65 -11.51 6.88
N ASP A 292 6.12 -10.76 7.86
CA ASP A 292 5.29 -10.29 8.97
C ASP A 292 4.73 -8.90 8.59
N ASP A 293 3.52 -8.88 8.01
CA ASP A 293 2.98 -7.70 7.33
C ASP A 293 2.04 -6.87 8.22
N GLY A 294 2.05 -5.55 8.04
CA GLY A 294 1.14 -4.61 8.72
C GLY A 294 0.14 -3.98 7.76
N VAL A 295 -1.16 -4.18 8.00
CA VAL A 295 -2.24 -3.57 7.22
C VAL A 295 -3.14 -2.72 8.11
N LEU A 296 -3.10 -1.40 7.93
CA LEU A 296 -3.94 -0.43 8.63
C LEU A 296 -4.96 0.22 7.70
N VAL A 297 -6.25 0.10 8.01
CA VAL A 297 -7.33 0.62 7.18
C VAL A 297 -8.29 1.46 8.03
N GLN A 298 -8.38 2.76 7.74
CA GLN A 298 -9.17 3.71 8.49
C GLN A 298 -10.17 4.45 7.59
N PHE A 299 -11.42 4.57 8.06
CA PHE A 299 -12.47 5.42 7.45
C PHE A 299 -12.71 5.17 5.96
N ILE A 300 -12.79 3.91 5.55
CA ILE A 300 -12.93 3.56 4.13
C ILE A 300 -14.40 3.42 3.67
N THR A 301 -14.63 3.77 2.41
CA THR A 301 -15.89 3.50 1.71
C THR A 301 -15.61 2.78 0.40
N GLY A 302 -16.35 1.70 0.10
CA GLY A 302 -16.11 0.89 -1.10
C GLY A 302 -17.16 -0.19 -1.33
N ASP A 303 -17.06 -0.89 -2.46
CA ASP A 303 -17.86 -2.09 -2.67
C ASP A 303 -17.23 -3.28 -1.93
N ASN A 304 -16.13 -3.83 -2.43
CA ASN A 304 -15.51 -5.00 -1.80
C ASN A 304 -14.09 -4.64 -1.36
N LEU A 305 -13.78 -4.85 -0.08
CA LEU A 305 -12.41 -4.88 0.42
C LEU A 305 -11.96 -6.34 0.51
N ARG A 306 -10.83 -6.65 -0.11
CA ARG A 306 -10.12 -7.92 0.05
C ARG A 306 -8.71 -7.64 0.55
N ILE A 307 -8.35 -8.27 1.66
CA ILE A 307 -6.99 -8.28 2.22
C ILE A 307 -6.50 -9.72 2.16
N ASN A 308 -5.25 -9.89 1.73
CA ASN A 308 -4.54 -11.16 1.75
C ASN A 308 -3.10 -10.88 2.17
N THR A 309 -2.71 -11.20 3.40
CA THR A 309 -1.38 -10.84 3.89
C THR A 309 -0.38 -11.90 3.47
N GLY A 310 -0.47 -13.12 4.00
CA GLY A 310 -0.29 -14.34 3.23
C GLY A 310 0.50 -15.43 3.94
N SER A 311 1.70 -15.20 4.45
CA SER A 311 2.28 -16.13 5.43
C SER A 311 3.36 -15.41 6.21
N GLY A 312 3.44 -15.61 7.51
CA GLY A 312 4.18 -14.80 8.45
C GLY A 312 3.22 -14.31 9.52
N ASP A 313 3.74 -13.65 10.55
CA ASP A 313 2.94 -13.20 11.68
C ASP A 313 2.33 -11.83 11.35
N ASP A 314 1.12 -11.82 10.78
CA ASP A 314 0.53 -10.62 10.18
C ASP A 314 -0.37 -9.82 11.14
N GLN A 315 -0.43 -8.50 10.95
CA GLN A 315 -1.34 -7.61 11.67
C GLN A 315 -2.29 -6.91 10.71
N VAL A 316 -3.60 -7.08 10.90
CA VAL A 316 -4.65 -6.38 10.15
C VAL A 316 -5.55 -5.58 11.10
N GLU A 317 -5.48 -4.25 11.02
CA GLU A 317 -6.38 -3.36 11.76
C GLU A 317 -7.32 -2.61 10.80
N ILE A 318 -8.63 -2.71 11.05
CA ILE A 318 -9.64 -1.93 10.31
C ILE A 318 -10.49 -1.12 11.29
N THR A 319 -10.37 0.21 11.21
CA THR A 319 -11.19 1.14 12.00
C THR A 319 -12.15 1.92 11.10
N GLY A 320 -13.45 1.73 11.31
CA GLY A 320 -14.52 2.46 10.62
C GLY A 320 -14.58 2.21 9.10
N ALA A 321 -15.41 1.27 8.67
CA ALA A 321 -15.58 0.93 7.25
C ALA A 321 -17.05 0.89 6.83
N ALA A 322 -17.36 1.39 5.63
CA ALA A 322 -18.68 1.22 5.00
C ALA A 322 -18.54 0.48 3.66
N LEU A 323 -18.72 -0.84 3.70
CA LEU A 323 -18.45 -1.78 2.61
C LEU A 323 -19.71 -2.53 2.16
N VAL A 324 -19.69 -3.00 0.91
CA VAL A 324 -20.63 -4.04 0.45
C VAL A 324 -20.19 -5.42 0.94
N ALA A 325 -18.91 -5.78 0.81
CA ALA A 325 -18.35 -7.02 1.35
C ALA A 325 -16.92 -6.81 1.86
N LEU A 326 -16.53 -7.64 2.82
CA LEU A 326 -15.18 -7.70 3.40
C LEU A 326 -14.70 -9.15 3.38
N ALA A 327 -13.47 -9.38 2.91
CA ALA A 327 -12.78 -10.65 3.00
C ALA A 327 -11.34 -10.42 3.48
N ILE A 328 -10.94 -11.12 4.53
CA ILE A 328 -9.59 -11.12 5.10
C ILE A 328 -9.10 -12.57 5.13
N ASP A 329 -7.85 -12.78 4.73
CA ASP A 329 -7.17 -14.07 4.62
C ASP A 329 -5.71 -13.82 5.01
N THR A 330 -5.29 -14.19 6.23
CA THR A 330 -3.89 -13.97 6.69
C THR A 330 -3.00 -15.20 6.52
N ALA A 331 -3.65 -16.35 6.43
CA ALA A 331 -3.18 -17.63 5.91
C ALA A 331 -2.29 -18.49 6.83
N ALA A 332 -1.05 -18.16 7.16
CA ALA A 332 -0.28 -19.01 8.09
C ALA A 332 0.74 -18.19 8.86
N GLY A 333 0.77 -18.32 10.18
CA GLY A 333 1.56 -17.51 11.10
C GLY A 333 0.71 -17.15 12.32
N GLU A 334 1.31 -16.57 13.35
CA GLU A 334 0.57 -16.09 14.53
C GLU A 334 -0.07 -14.73 14.19
N ASP A 335 -1.27 -14.73 13.61
CA ASP A 335 -1.90 -13.53 13.04
C ASP A 335 -2.76 -12.75 14.04
N SER A 336 -2.84 -11.43 13.88
CA SER A 336 -3.73 -10.55 14.65
C SER A 336 -4.66 -9.74 13.75
N VAL A 337 -5.97 -9.93 13.89
CA VAL A 337 -6.99 -9.19 13.13
C VAL A 337 -7.92 -8.42 14.06
N SER A 338 -7.91 -7.09 14.00
CA SER A 338 -8.79 -6.21 14.77
C SER A 338 -9.73 -5.40 13.87
N LEU A 339 -11.04 -5.52 14.12
CA LEU A 339 -12.09 -4.78 13.42
C LEU A 339 -12.86 -3.89 14.41
N ASN A 340 -12.66 -2.57 14.34
CA ASN A 340 -13.23 -1.62 15.30
C ASN A 340 -14.13 -0.56 14.64
N SER A 341 -15.25 -0.20 15.25
CA SER A 341 -16.06 0.93 14.79
C SER A 341 -15.52 2.31 15.15
N GLY A 342 -14.39 2.41 15.86
CA GLY A 342 -13.87 3.63 16.49
C GLY A 342 -14.47 3.89 17.87
N GLU A 343 -13.65 4.40 18.80
CA GLU A 343 -14.04 4.67 20.19
C GLU A 343 -14.96 5.89 20.36
N ASP A 344 -14.87 6.85 19.45
CA ASP A 344 -15.58 8.13 19.52
C ASP A 344 -17.05 8.05 19.08
N GLY A 345 -17.46 6.92 18.49
CA GLY A 345 -18.79 6.71 17.91
C GLY A 345 -19.09 7.59 16.70
N LEU A 346 -18.07 8.22 16.11
CA LEU A 346 -18.17 8.97 14.85
C LEU A 346 -18.00 8.04 13.65
N ALA A 347 -17.15 7.02 13.77
CA ALA A 347 -17.09 5.95 12.79
C ALA A 347 -18.20 4.91 13.00
N SER A 348 -18.63 4.33 11.88
CA SER A 348 -19.52 3.16 11.87
C SER A 348 -18.84 2.06 11.07
N PHE A 349 -18.87 0.83 11.57
CA PHE A 349 -18.42 -0.34 10.81
C PHE A 349 -19.64 -1.09 10.27
N VAL A 350 -19.85 -1.01 8.95
CA VAL A 350 -21.01 -1.59 8.26
C VAL A 350 -20.55 -2.38 7.03
N VAL A 351 -20.85 -3.68 7.03
CA VAL A 351 -20.69 -4.58 5.88
C VAL A 351 -22.07 -5.00 5.39
N ARG A 352 -22.51 -4.49 4.23
CA ARG A 352 -23.90 -4.68 3.77
C ARG A 352 -24.23 -6.13 3.41
N ARG A 353 -23.23 -6.91 2.98
CA ARG A 353 -23.35 -8.33 2.63
C ARG A 353 -22.48 -9.17 3.56
N ASN A 354 -21.39 -9.72 3.06
CA ASN A 354 -20.65 -10.75 3.76
C ASN A 354 -19.37 -10.17 4.34
N LEU A 355 -19.07 -10.59 5.57
CA LEU A 355 -17.77 -10.47 6.21
C LEU A 355 -17.21 -11.89 6.30
N GLN A 356 -16.06 -12.12 5.70
CA GLN A 356 -15.31 -13.37 5.77
C GLN A 356 -13.93 -13.09 6.36
N LEU A 357 -13.53 -13.87 7.35
CA LEU A 357 -12.23 -13.75 8.02
C LEU A 357 -11.69 -15.17 8.20
N TYR A 358 -10.50 -15.41 7.66
CA TYR A 358 -9.76 -16.67 7.77
C TYR A 358 -8.33 -16.34 8.21
N THR A 359 -7.89 -16.86 9.36
CA THR A 359 -6.53 -16.59 9.86
C THR A 359 -5.56 -17.72 9.52
N GLY A 360 -5.96 -18.98 9.71
CA GLY A 360 -5.45 -20.12 8.95
C GLY A 360 -4.72 -21.16 9.78
N ALA A 361 -3.45 -21.00 10.08
CA ALA A 361 -2.68 -21.95 10.88
C ALA A 361 -1.71 -21.21 11.80
N ASP A 362 -1.36 -21.86 12.90
CA ASP A 362 -0.69 -21.31 14.08
C ASP A 362 -1.68 -20.54 14.99
N ASP A 363 -1.20 -19.96 16.10
CA ASP A 363 -2.08 -19.44 17.16
C ASP A 363 -2.53 -18.01 16.82
N ASP A 364 -3.81 -17.82 16.47
CA ASP A 364 -4.32 -16.56 15.95
C ASP A 364 -5.15 -15.74 16.96
N GLU A 365 -5.17 -14.42 16.81
CA GLU A 365 -6.04 -13.50 17.57
C GLU A 365 -6.99 -12.72 16.64
N VAL A 366 -8.30 -12.82 16.90
CA VAL A 366 -9.34 -12.06 16.19
C VAL A 366 -10.17 -11.26 17.17
N GLU A 367 -10.14 -9.93 17.04
CA GLU A 367 -10.99 -9.01 17.80
C GLU A 367 -11.97 -8.28 16.87
N ILE A 368 -13.26 -8.30 17.21
CA ILE A 368 -14.28 -7.51 16.54
C ILE A 368 -15.04 -6.68 17.57
N ASP A 369 -14.80 -5.38 17.62
CA ASP A 369 -15.53 -4.45 18.49
C ASP A 369 -16.40 -3.48 17.69
N GLY A 370 -17.71 -3.61 17.88
CA GLY A 370 -18.71 -2.70 17.35
C GLY A 370 -18.77 -1.32 18.00
N GLY A 371 -17.90 -1.03 18.98
CA GLY A 371 -17.79 0.26 19.63
C GLY A 371 -19.15 0.80 20.10
N LEU A 372 -19.36 2.12 20.03
CA LEU A 372 -20.62 2.71 20.48
C LEU A 372 -21.84 2.40 19.57
N LEU A 373 -21.62 1.96 18.33
CA LEU A 373 -22.67 1.91 17.29
C LEU A 373 -23.08 0.51 16.79
N ASN A 374 -22.55 -0.56 17.39
CA ASN A 374 -22.59 -1.94 16.91
C ASN A 374 -21.94 -2.10 15.51
N LEU A 375 -21.23 -3.20 15.31
CA LEU A 375 -20.80 -3.60 13.98
C LEU A 375 -21.94 -4.31 13.26
N LEU A 376 -22.29 -3.88 12.05
CA LEU A 376 -23.42 -4.42 11.30
C LEU A 376 -22.98 -5.24 10.07
N VAL A 377 -23.29 -6.53 10.08
CA VAL A 377 -23.13 -7.44 8.92
C VAL A 377 -24.51 -7.81 8.35
N GLY A 378 -24.86 -7.21 7.22
CA GLY A 378 -26.18 -7.38 6.59
C GLY A 378 -26.45 -8.77 6.00
N GLY A 379 -25.41 -9.58 5.79
CA GLY A 379 -25.40 -10.93 5.24
C GLY A 379 -24.77 -11.95 6.18
N VAL A 380 -23.75 -12.67 5.69
CA VAL A 380 -23.07 -13.71 6.47
C VAL A 380 -21.83 -13.13 7.15
N LEU A 381 -21.72 -13.35 8.45
CA LEU A 381 -20.48 -13.25 9.22
C LEU A 381 -19.88 -14.67 9.30
N ASP A 382 -18.76 -14.91 8.65
CA ASP A 382 -18.05 -16.21 8.62
C ASP A 382 -16.63 -15.98 9.12
N ILE A 383 -16.30 -16.51 10.30
CA ILE A 383 -14.98 -16.42 10.91
C ILE A 383 -14.47 -17.86 11.07
N ARG A 384 -13.25 -18.14 10.61
CA ARG A 384 -12.56 -19.39 10.90
C ARG A 384 -11.13 -19.09 11.30
N THR A 385 -10.74 -19.56 12.48
CA THR A 385 -9.42 -19.27 13.04
C THR A 385 -8.41 -20.30 12.53
N GLY A 386 -8.74 -21.60 12.60
CA GLY A 386 -8.04 -22.61 11.81
C GLY A 386 -7.25 -23.59 12.68
N GLN A 387 -5.99 -23.88 12.36
CA GLN A 387 -5.20 -24.81 13.18
C GLN A 387 -4.35 -24.04 14.18
N GLY A 388 -4.60 -24.13 15.48
CA GLY A 388 -3.85 -23.37 16.49
C GLY A 388 -4.62 -23.30 17.79
N ASP A 389 -4.00 -22.83 18.85
CA ASP A 389 -4.73 -22.43 20.06
C ASP A 389 -5.23 -20.98 19.86
N ASP A 390 -6.41 -20.82 19.25
CA ASP A 390 -6.88 -19.51 18.76
C ASP A 390 -7.71 -18.70 19.78
N LEU A 391 -7.69 -17.37 19.65
CA LEU A 391 -8.53 -16.45 20.43
C LEU A 391 -9.49 -15.66 19.52
N LEU A 392 -10.80 -15.81 19.77
CA LEU A 392 -11.84 -14.99 19.12
C LEU A 392 -12.61 -14.17 20.15
N THR A 393 -12.55 -12.85 20.01
CA THR A 393 -13.28 -11.91 20.84
C THR A 393 -14.28 -11.10 20.02
N LEU A 394 -15.58 -11.17 20.38
CA LEU A 394 -16.65 -10.43 19.70
C LEU A 394 -17.41 -9.52 20.69
N TYR A 395 -17.43 -8.22 20.39
CA TYR A 395 -18.20 -7.22 21.14
C TYR A 395 -19.20 -6.50 20.25
N ARG A 396 -20.48 -6.55 20.63
CA ARG A 396 -21.55 -5.70 20.05
C ARG A 396 -21.70 -5.86 18.53
N VAL A 397 -21.94 -7.09 18.08
CA VAL A 397 -22.06 -7.43 16.66
C VAL A 397 -23.50 -7.78 16.30
N VAL A 398 -23.99 -7.27 15.17
CA VAL A 398 -25.30 -7.63 14.60
C VAL A 398 -25.09 -8.26 13.23
N ALA A 399 -25.54 -9.51 13.06
CA ALA A 399 -25.43 -10.24 11.82
C ALA A 399 -26.78 -10.83 11.37
N ARG A 400 -26.97 -11.04 10.06
CA ARG A 400 -28.12 -11.83 9.59
C ARG A 400 -27.90 -13.32 9.86
N THR A 401 -26.70 -13.81 9.62
CA THR A 401 -26.29 -15.21 9.83
C THR A 401 -24.83 -15.17 10.26
N ALA A 402 -24.47 -16.01 11.22
CA ALA A 402 -23.12 -16.09 11.76
C ALA A 402 -22.63 -17.54 11.80
N SER A 403 -21.36 -17.75 11.47
CA SER A 403 -20.65 -19.02 11.55
C SER A 403 -19.27 -18.77 12.12
N PHE A 404 -18.93 -19.45 13.21
CA PHE A 404 -17.60 -19.42 13.82
C PHE A 404 -17.06 -20.86 13.88
N ASP A 405 -15.81 -21.07 13.49
CA ASP A 405 -15.16 -22.38 13.41
C ASP A 405 -13.71 -22.29 13.92
N GLY A 406 -13.41 -22.98 15.02
CA GLY A 406 -12.07 -23.09 15.61
C GLY A 406 -11.20 -24.21 15.02
N ASP A 407 -11.77 -25.11 14.20
CA ASP A 407 -11.08 -26.26 13.58
C ASP A 407 -10.23 -27.15 14.53
N THR A 408 -8.92 -26.93 14.75
CA THR A 408 -8.14 -27.79 15.67
C THR A 408 -7.20 -27.01 16.56
N GLY A 409 -7.15 -27.37 17.84
CA GLY A 409 -6.34 -26.72 18.87
C GLY A 409 -7.23 -26.34 20.04
N SER A 410 -6.69 -25.69 21.06
CA SER A 410 -7.40 -25.37 22.31
C SER A 410 -7.93 -23.95 22.27
N ASP A 411 -9.06 -23.76 21.59
CA ASP A 411 -9.56 -22.43 21.24
C ASP A 411 -10.30 -21.74 22.38
N GLU A 412 -10.24 -20.40 22.44
CA GLU A 412 -11.00 -19.56 23.36
C GLU A 412 -11.86 -18.55 22.59
N PHE A 413 -13.19 -18.72 22.64
CA PHE A 413 -14.14 -17.78 22.04
C PHE A 413 -14.89 -17.01 23.15
N ASP A 414 -14.69 -15.70 23.25
CA ASP A 414 -15.46 -14.79 24.10
C ASP A 414 -16.43 -13.94 23.26
N ILE A 415 -17.73 -14.18 23.42
CA ILE A 415 -18.79 -13.55 22.65
C ILE A 415 -19.68 -12.73 23.58
N ASP A 416 -19.61 -11.41 23.48
CA ASP A 416 -20.48 -10.48 24.19
C ASP A 416 -21.34 -9.64 23.24
N SER A 417 -22.66 -9.76 23.42
CA SER A 417 -23.67 -8.94 22.75
C SER A 417 -23.73 -9.15 21.23
N LEU A 418 -23.86 -10.42 20.83
CA LEU A 418 -24.08 -10.83 19.45
C LEU A 418 -25.60 -11.06 19.17
N ASP A 419 -26.16 -10.35 18.18
CA ASP A 419 -27.53 -10.54 17.69
C ASP A 419 -27.56 -11.10 16.26
N VAL A 420 -28.09 -12.30 16.09
CA VAL A 420 -28.15 -13.04 14.83
C VAL A 420 -29.60 -13.30 14.40
N ALA A 421 -30.05 -12.60 13.36
CA ALA A 421 -31.46 -12.63 12.96
C ALA A 421 -31.99 -14.02 12.53
N ASN A 422 -31.11 -14.87 11.98
CA ASN A 422 -31.43 -16.21 11.46
C ASN A 422 -30.66 -17.31 12.17
N ASN A 423 -29.58 -17.80 11.54
CA ASN A 423 -28.84 -18.97 12.01
C ASN A 423 -27.50 -18.53 12.58
N LEU A 424 -27.18 -19.03 13.76
CA LEU A 424 -25.87 -18.99 14.38
C LEU A 424 -25.33 -20.42 14.42
N THR A 425 -24.12 -20.62 13.93
CA THR A 425 -23.36 -21.87 14.11
C THR A 425 -22.04 -21.54 14.79
N ILE A 426 -21.71 -22.26 15.85
CA ILE A 426 -20.42 -22.19 16.53
C ILE A 426 -19.89 -23.62 16.61
N GLY A 427 -18.74 -23.87 16.02
CA GLY A 427 -17.97 -25.10 16.17
C GLY A 427 -16.62 -24.76 16.78
N MET A 428 -16.28 -25.36 17.91
CA MET A 428 -14.95 -25.21 18.52
C MET A 428 -13.96 -26.27 18.03
N GLY A 429 -14.39 -27.20 17.16
CA GLY A 429 -13.45 -28.11 16.50
C GLY A 429 -12.92 -29.24 17.40
N ALA A 430 -11.61 -29.45 17.40
CA ALA A 430 -10.94 -30.51 18.12
C ALA A 430 -9.85 -29.97 19.05
N GLY A 431 -10.05 -30.10 20.35
CA GLY A 431 -9.08 -29.69 21.37
C GLY A 431 -9.75 -29.65 22.74
N ASN A 432 -9.25 -28.83 23.67
CA ASN A 432 -10.00 -28.57 24.90
C ASN A 432 -10.38 -27.09 24.90
N ASP A 433 -11.59 -26.81 24.46
CA ASP A 433 -11.96 -25.47 24.04
C ASP A 433 -12.77 -24.75 25.12
N ILE A 434 -12.76 -23.43 25.09
CA ILE A 434 -13.51 -22.55 25.98
C ILE A 434 -14.43 -21.66 25.16
N LEU A 435 -15.72 -21.71 25.43
CA LEU A 435 -16.70 -20.79 24.88
C LEU A 435 -17.36 -19.99 26.00
N ALA A 436 -17.10 -18.69 26.05
CA ALA A 436 -17.80 -17.75 26.92
C ALA A 436 -18.85 -16.97 26.11
N VAL A 437 -20.10 -16.95 26.59
CA VAL A 437 -21.20 -16.25 25.91
C VAL A 437 -21.95 -15.33 26.85
N ARG A 438 -22.14 -14.08 26.42
CA ARG A 438 -22.94 -13.07 27.11
C ARG A 438 -23.87 -12.37 26.11
N ASN A 439 -25.13 -12.16 26.50
CA ASN A 439 -26.12 -11.40 25.72
C ASN A 439 -26.30 -11.88 24.27
N LEU A 440 -26.23 -13.21 24.04
CA LEU A 440 -26.40 -13.81 22.73
C LEU A 440 -27.88 -13.96 22.35
N SER A 441 -28.27 -13.49 21.18
CA SER A 441 -29.60 -13.64 20.59
C SER A 441 -29.50 -14.28 19.22
N ALA A 442 -30.19 -15.40 19.00
CA ALA A 442 -30.29 -16.02 17.68
C ALA A 442 -31.61 -16.76 17.52
N ARG A 443 -32.21 -16.71 16.31
CA ARG A 443 -33.44 -17.48 16.02
C ARG A 443 -33.19 -18.98 16.06
N ASN A 444 -32.10 -19.43 15.43
CA ASN A 444 -31.65 -20.81 15.45
C ASN A 444 -30.16 -20.81 15.79
N ALA A 445 -29.79 -21.43 16.90
CA ALA A 445 -28.39 -21.58 17.29
C ALA A 445 -28.01 -23.07 17.28
N VAL A 446 -26.84 -23.38 16.73
CA VAL A 446 -26.16 -24.67 16.86
C VAL A 446 -24.78 -24.38 17.42
N ILE A 447 -24.48 -24.95 18.59
CA ILE A 447 -23.20 -24.78 19.26
C ILE A 447 -22.67 -26.18 19.53
N SER A 448 -21.42 -26.43 19.14
CA SER A 448 -20.72 -27.70 19.32
C SER A 448 -19.31 -27.39 19.80
N GLY A 449 -18.87 -28.03 20.89
CA GLY A 449 -17.46 -27.99 21.31
C GLY A 449 -16.66 -28.80 20.30
N GLY A 450 -16.81 -30.12 20.38
CA GLY A 450 -16.50 -31.00 19.27
C GLY A 450 -15.85 -32.26 19.79
N THR A 451 -14.56 -32.44 19.54
CA THR A 451 -13.81 -33.54 20.17
C THR A 451 -12.85 -33.02 21.23
N GLY A 452 -13.08 -33.43 22.47
CA GLY A 452 -12.17 -33.22 23.59
C GLY A 452 -12.93 -32.88 24.86
N ASN A 453 -12.35 -32.08 25.76
CA ASN A 453 -13.02 -31.64 26.98
C ASN A 453 -13.31 -30.15 26.89
N ASP A 454 -14.52 -29.83 26.44
CA ASP A 454 -14.90 -28.46 26.08
C ASP A 454 -15.73 -27.83 27.21
N VAL A 455 -15.46 -26.55 27.50
CA VAL A 455 -16.12 -25.78 28.57
C VAL A 455 -17.00 -24.69 27.96
N LEU A 456 -18.24 -24.59 28.44
CA LEU A 456 -19.16 -23.50 28.10
C LEU A 456 -19.45 -22.66 29.35
N HIS A 457 -19.00 -21.41 29.33
CA HIS A 457 -19.34 -20.39 30.31
C HIS A 457 -20.56 -19.60 29.84
N ASP A 458 -21.71 -19.88 30.45
CA ASP A 458 -22.96 -19.15 30.27
C ASP A 458 -22.99 -17.97 31.27
N LEU A 459 -22.74 -16.74 30.78
CA LEU A 459 -22.52 -15.57 31.62
C LEU A 459 -23.71 -14.58 31.67
N GLY A 460 -24.96 -14.98 31.38
CA GLY A 460 -26.06 -13.99 31.38
C GLY A 460 -27.42 -14.37 30.77
N LEU A 461 -28.15 -13.35 30.27
CA LEU A 461 -29.53 -13.43 29.80
C LEU A 461 -29.60 -13.74 28.30
N HIS A 462 -29.54 -15.01 27.92
CA HIS A 462 -29.68 -15.44 26.51
C HIS A 462 -31.14 -15.82 26.22
N ASP A 463 -31.66 -15.46 25.05
CA ASP A 463 -33.00 -15.91 24.58
C ASP A 463 -32.87 -17.18 23.72
N ILE A 464 -31.94 -18.07 24.07
CA ILE A 464 -31.57 -19.24 23.27
C ILE A 464 -31.92 -20.53 24.01
N ALA A 465 -32.66 -21.40 23.34
CA ALA A 465 -32.90 -22.76 23.80
C ALA A 465 -31.71 -23.65 23.43
N PHE A 466 -30.82 -23.92 24.37
CA PHE A 466 -29.75 -24.90 24.19
C PHE A 466 -30.34 -26.30 23.99
N THR A 467 -30.01 -26.97 22.88
CA THR A 467 -30.19 -28.43 22.78
C THR A 467 -28.94 -29.10 23.37
N PRO A 468 -29.02 -29.66 24.59
CA PRO A 468 -27.85 -30.19 25.26
C PRO A 468 -27.42 -31.46 24.54
N LYS A 469 -26.22 -31.46 23.96
CA LYS A 469 -25.61 -32.72 23.57
C LYS A 469 -24.09 -32.84 23.71
N LEU A 470 -23.33 -31.76 23.94
CA LEU A 470 -21.86 -31.86 23.85
C LEU A 470 -21.01 -31.05 24.87
N PHE A 471 -21.56 -30.14 25.68
CA PHE A 471 -20.76 -29.39 26.66
C PHE A 471 -20.94 -29.87 28.11
N GLU A 472 -19.87 -29.82 28.91
CA GLU A 472 -19.98 -29.75 30.36
C GLU A 472 -20.36 -28.31 30.73
N THR A 473 -21.65 -28.07 30.93
CA THR A 473 -22.14 -26.75 31.32
C THR A 473 -21.79 -26.47 32.77
N ILE A 474 -20.97 -25.43 32.99
CA ILE A 474 -20.76 -24.85 34.32
C ILE A 474 -21.67 -23.61 34.39
N ASP A 475 -22.73 -23.70 35.19
CA ASP A 475 -23.58 -22.56 35.51
C ASP A 475 -22.91 -21.77 36.63
N ASP A 476 -22.27 -20.65 36.29
CA ASP A 476 -21.57 -19.77 37.23
C ASP A 476 -22.54 -18.84 38.00
N GLY A 477 -23.87 -19.09 37.93
CA GLY A 477 -24.92 -18.33 38.62
C GLY A 477 -24.87 -18.27 40.16
N ASP A 478 -23.77 -18.70 40.80
CA ASP A 478 -23.56 -18.73 42.25
C ASP A 478 -22.29 -17.98 42.74
N ILE A 479 -21.67 -17.08 41.95
CA ILE A 479 -20.53 -16.23 42.38
C ILE A 479 -20.91 -14.75 42.56
#